data_AF-A0A2N9FAK4-F1
#
_entry.id   AF-A0A2N9FAK4-F1
#
_cell.length_a   1.000
_cell.length_b   1.000
_cell.length_c   1.000
_cell.angle_alpha   90.00
_cell.angle_beta   90.00
_cell.angle_gamma   90.00
#
_symmetry.space_group_name_H-M   'P 1'
#
loop_
_entity.id
_entity.type
_entity.pdbx_description
1 polymer ?
#
loop_
_entity_poly.entity_id
_entity_poly.type
_entity_poly.pdbx_seq_one_letter_code
_entity_poly.pdbx_strand_id
1 'polypeptide(L)'
;MKRKNDDEAMKRKSDDEGIVACLSHEFRDQPNIKRRKLEEPSTDLDLLRFHRTHYLLCNEKLILVLDLDQTLIDARDVGNLTSEEEYLLDPTNLAISQVKADLFMFAPQMLIKLRPFVRMFLKAANHMFEMYIYTKASRLHALRIARLLDPHGNYFVSRIISKDDRPGCDKKSLYEVLGHENVILILDDNTKVWPNHQDNLITIQKYQYFASKFLRRHDDTYKSLAEKKIDESESDGVLKRILEVLQNIHRLFFHPEIGVDVAYRDVRLILKLIRQKVLAGCALYFGEVMNLGPPEESHIWGMAEELGAMCCVELGPAVTHVVTVDLETEEARWAEQTEKFLVHPTWLQAAYFTFQRNPEDNFPIEKF
;
A
#
# COMPACT_ATOMS: atom_id res chain seq x y z
N MET A 1 23.52 -16.08 -12.06
CA MET A 1 23.09 -14.69 -11.76
C MET A 1 22.65 -13.94 -13.01
N LYS A 2 23.48 -13.80 -14.06
CA LYS A 2 23.11 -13.08 -15.30
C LYS A 2 21.85 -13.63 -16.01
N ARG A 3 21.77 -14.95 -16.25
CA ARG A 3 20.59 -15.59 -16.87
C ARG A 3 19.27 -15.40 -16.10
N LYS A 4 19.30 -15.46 -14.76
CA LYS A 4 18.11 -15.27 -13.91
C LYS A 4 17.58 -13.82 -14.01
N ASN A 5 18.48 -12.84 -14.10
CA ASN A 5 18.12 -11.44 -14.31
C ASN A 5 17.60 -11.18 -15.73
N ASP A 6 18.14 -11.87 -16.73
CA ASP A 6 17.69 -11.77 -18.13
C ASP A 6 16.28 -12.38 -18.30
N ASP A 7 16.00 -13.51 -17.65
CA ASP A 7 14.69 -14.16 -17.63
C ASP A 7 13.63 -13.32 -16.88
N GLU A 8 13.99 -12.71 -15.75
CA GLU A 8 13.10 -11.78 -15.02
C GLU A 8 12.83 -10.50 -15.82
N ALA A 9 13.83 -9.96 -16.52
CA ALA A 9 13.67 -8.78 -17.37
C ALA A 9 12.78 -9.07 -18.60
N MET A 10 12.92 -10.25 -19.20
CA MET A 10 12.11 -10.67 -20.35
C MET A 10 10.66 -10.93 -19.93
N LYS A 11 10.44 -11.52 -18.75
CA LYS A 11 9.10 -11.70 -18.17
C LYS A 11 8.44 -10.35 -17.86
N ARG A 12 9.15 -9.41 -17.21
CA ARG A 12 8.64 -8.05 -16.95
C ARG A 12 8.24 -7.34 -18.25
N LYS A 13 9.08 -7.42 -19.28
CA LYS A 13 8.79 -6.81 -20.60
C LYS A 13 7.53 -7.40 -21.24
N SER A 14 7.37 -8.72 -21.20
CA SER A 14 6.15 -9.39 -21.71
C SER A 14 4.91 -9.03 -20.90
N ASP A 15 5.03 -8.92 -19.58
CA ASP A 15 3.91 -8.54 -18.70
C ASP A 15 3.46 -7.10 -18.97
N ASP A 16 4.40 -6.21 -19.27
CA ASP A 16 4.16 -4.82 -19.60
C ASP A 16 3.49 -4.65 -20.95
N GLU A 17 3.93 -5.37 -21.99
CA GLU A 17 3.30 -5.35 -23.31
C GLU A 17 1.82 -5.74 -23.22
N GLY A 18 1.50 -6.74 -22.39
CA GLY A 18 0.11 -7.12 -22.12
C GLY A 18 -0.70 -6.02 -21.41
N ILE A 19 -0.12 -5.33 -20.41
CA ILE A 19 -0.82 -4.21 -19.73
C ILE A 19 -1.00 -3.04 -20.69
N VAL A 20 0.01 -2.69 -21.47
CA VAL A 20 -0.02 -1.57 -22.43
C VAL A 20 -1.10 -1.80 -23.49
N ALA A 21 -1.26 -3.03 -23.98
CA ALA A 21 -2.33 -3.38 -24.90
C ALA A 21 -3.72 -3.21 -24.25
N CYS A 22 -3.91 -3.73 -23.03
CA CYS A 22 -5.16 -3.56 -22.27
C CYS A 22 -5.48 -2.08 -22.02
N LEU A 23 -4.50 -1.29 -21.55
CA LEU A 23 -4.65 0.15 -21.30
C LEU A 23 -5.01 0.90 -22.58
N SER A 24 -4.38 0.57 -23.71
CA SER A 24 -4.69 1.19 -25.00
C SER A 24 -6.14 0.93 -25.43
N HIS A 25 -6.69 -0.24 -25.09
CA HIS A 25 -8.09 -0.57 -25.33
C HIS A 25 -9.02 0.14 -24.34
N GLU A 26 -8.76 0.04 -23.03
CA GLU A 26 -9.60 0.65 -21.99
C GLU A 26 -9.66 2.18 -22.14
N PHE A 27 -8.53 2.85 -22.39
CA PHE A 27 -8.51 4.29 -22.63
C PHE A 27 -9.14 4.69 -23.97
N ARG A 28 -9.39 3.78 -24.91
CA ARG A 28 -10.13 4.10 -26.15
C ARG A 28 -11.64 3.92 -25.98
N ASP A 29 -12.01 2.90 -25.22
CA ASP A 29 -13.40 2.46 -25.05
C ASP A 29 -14.15 3.17 -23.94
N GLN A 30 -13.49 3.99 -23.10
CA GLN A 30 -14.22 4.83 -22.15
C GLN A 30 -15.19 5.78 -22.89
N PRO A 31 -16.53 5.61 -22.73
CA PRO A 31 -17.53 6.42 -23.43
C PRO A 31 -17.47 7.92 -23.07
N ASN A 32 -16.67 8.29 -22.07
CA ASN A 32 -16.47 9.67 -21.61
C ASN A 32 -15.38 10.44 -22.37
N ILE A 33 -14.53 9.79 -23.17
CA ILE A 33 -13.45 10.51 -23.87
C ILE A 33 -13.97 11.32 -25.07
N LYS A 34 -15.16 10.99 -25.59
CA LYS A 34 -15.81 11.84 -26.61
C LYS A 34 -16.54 13.07 -26.06
N ARG A 35 -16.69 13.24 -24.73
CA ARG A 35 -17.33 14.44 -24.11
C ARG A 35 -16.87 14.78 -22.69
N ARG A 36 -15.59 14.57 -22.36
CA ARG A 36 -14.90 15.47 -21.42
C ARG A 36 -13.85 16.24 -22.21
N LYS A 37 -14.30 17.25 -22.96
CA LYS A 37 -13.61 18.55 -22.85
C LYS A 37 -13.39 18.68 -21.34
N LEU A 38 -12.15 18.82 -20.88
CA LEU A 38 -11.89 19.34 -19.54
C LEU A 38 -12.98 20.39 -19.28
N GLU A 39 -13.93 20.09 -18.39
CA GLU A 39 -15.04 21.01 -18.14
C GLU A 39 -14.35 22.33 -17.84
N GLU A 40 -14.70 23.38 -18.60
CA GLU A 40 -14.06 24.68 -18.39
C GLU A 40 -14.13 24.96 -16.89
N PRO A 41 -12.99 25.21 -16.25
CA PRO A 41 -12.90 25.16 -14.80
C PRO A 41 -13.97 26.05 -14.20
N SER A 42 -14.90 25.42 -13.47
CA SER A 42 -16.10 26.09 -12.97
C SER A 42 -15.79 27.00 -11.78
N THR A 43 -14.63 26.78 -11.16
CA THR A 43 -14.10 27.51 -10.02
C THR A 43 -12.61 27.81 -10.21
N ASP A 44 -12.10 28.83 -9.50
CA ASP A 44 -10.66 29.14 -9.46
C ASP A 44 -9.82 27.93 -8.99
N LEU A 45 -10.37 27.09 -8.11
CA LEU A 45 -9.70 25.89 -7.62
C LEU A 45 -9.55 24.83 -8.73
N ASP A 46 -10.57 24.66 -9.58
CA ASP A 46 -10.50 23.74 -10.72
C ASP A 46 -9.44 24.20 -11.73
N LEU A 47 -9.34 25.51 -11.96
CA LEU A 47 -8.32 26.09 -12.85
C LEU A 47 -6.91 25.85 -12.27
N LEU A 48 -6.73 26.02 -10.97
CA LEU A 48 -5.47 25.72 -10.29
C LEU A 48 -5.10 24.24 -10.38
N ARG A 49 -6.07 23.33 -10.18
CA ARG A 49 -5.85 21.88 -10.34
C ARG A 49 -5.48 21.52 -11.77
N PHE A 50 -6.14 22.13 -12.76
CA PHE A 50 -5.85 21.93 -14.16
C PHE A 50 -4.42 22.34 -14.50
N HIS A 51 -4.04 23.59 -14.17
CA HIS A 51 -2.68 24.08 -14.42
C HIS A 51 -1.62 23.26 -13.68
N ARG A 52 -1.89 22.85 -12.43
CA ARG A 52 -0.95 22.04 -11.66
C ARG A 52 -0.76 20.66 -12.29
N THR A 53 -1.86 20.00 -12.66
CA THR A 53 -1.83 18.68 -13.31
C THR A 53 -1.07 18.76 -14.63
N HIS A 54 -1.39 19.73 -15.48
CA HIS A 54 -0.71 19.92 -16.75
C HIS A 54 0.80 20.16 -16.57
N TYR A 55 1.19 21.04 -15.63
CA TYR A 55 2.59 21.28 -15.31
C TYR A 55 3.33 20.00 -14.89
N LEU A 56 2.73 19.18 -14.03
CA LEU A 56 3.35 17.94 -13.55
C LEU A 56 3.50 16.94 -14.69
N LEU A 57 2.47 16.75 -15.53
CA LEU A 57 2.53 15.85 -16.69
C LEU A 57 3.61 16.27 -17.70
N CYS A 58 3.78 17.57 -17.97
CA CYS A 58 4.88 18.06 -18.80
C CYS A 58 6.28 17.77 -18.24
N ASN A 59 6.39 17.54 -16.93
CA ASN A 59 7.63 17.20 -16.25
C ASN A 59 7.70 15.69 -15.92
N GLU A 60 6.84 14.87 -16.53
CA GLU A 60 6.73 13.44 -16.28
C GLU A 60 6.55 13.12 -14.78
N LYS A 61 5.75 13.91 -14.06
CA LYS A 61 5.43 13.68 -12.66
C LYS A 61 3.96 13.41 -12.41
N LEU A 62 3.70 12.56 -11.44
CA LEU A 62 2.39 12.30 -10.84
C LEU A 62 2.35 12.90 -9.42
N ILE A 63 1.26 12.67 -8.69
CA ILE A 63 1.12 13.11 -7.29
C ILE A 63 1.04 11.89 -6.37
N LEU A 64 1.77 11.92 -5.26
CA LEU A 64 1.73 10.89 -4.23
C LEU A 64 1.36 11.49 -2.88
N VAL A 65 0.22 11.07 -2.34
CA VAL A 65 -0.25 11.45 -1.01
C VAL A 65 0.17 10.39 -0.01
N LEU A 66 0.91 10.78 1.01
CA LEU A 66 1.51 9.89 2.00
C LEU A 66 0.89 10.12 3.37
N ASP A 67 0.33 9.07 3.96
CA ASP A 67 0.07 9.06 5.40
C ASP A 67 1.39 8.95 6.20
N LEU A 68 1.33 9.20 7.52
CA LEU A 68 2.49 9.14 8.40
C LEU A 68 2.43 7.92 9.33
N ASP A 69 1.55 7.97 10.33
CA ASP A 69 1.53 7.04 11.47
C ASP A 69 1.03 5.66 11.02
N GLN A 70 1.82 4.61 11.28
CA GLN A 70 1.64 3.24 10.75
C GLN A 70 1.85 3.09 9.23
N THR A 71 2.20 4.17 8.53
CA THR A 71 2.55 4.14 7.10
C THR A 71 4.05 4.31 6.89
N LEU A 72 4.61 5.48 7.27
CA LEU A 72 6.03 5.82 7.13
C LEU A 72 6.79 5.82 8.46
N ILE A 73 6.08 5.97 9.57
CA ILE A 73 6.64 6.01 10.93
C ILE A 73 5.71 5.27 11.89
N ASP A 74 6.24 4.86 13.03
CA ASP A 74 5.42 4.48 14.18
C ASP A 74 5.82 5.37 15.37
N ALA A 75 4.85 5.69 16.23
CA ALA A 75 5.05 6.63 17.33
C ALA A 75 4.45 6.09 18.63
N ARG A 76 5.18 6.30 19.73
CA ARG A 76 4.79 5.79 21.05
C ARG A 76 5.12 6.78 22.15
N ASP A 77 4.12 7.09 22.96
CA ASP A 77 4.35 7.74 24.25
C ASP A 77 5.15 6.79 25.16
N VAL A 78 6.25 7.28 25.72
CA VAL A 78 7.15 6.50 26.59
C VAL A 78 6.40 5.91 27.78
N GLY A 79 5.42 6.62 28.35
CA GLY A 79 4.61 6.12 29.46
C GLY A 79 3.69 4.95 29.09
N ASN A 80 3.60 4.61 27.80
CA ASN A 80 2.86 3.46 27.31
C ASN A 80 3.76 2.30 26.83
N LEU A 81 5.09 2.35 27.00
CA LEU A 81 5.95 1.21 26.64
C LEU A 81 5.64 -0.02 27.48
N THR A 82 5.84 -1.20 26.91
CA THR A 82 5.81 -2.46 27.67
C THR A 82 7.15 -2.71 28.33
N SER A 83 7.20 -3.60 29.33
CA SER A 83 8.46 -3.95 30.00
C SER A 83 9.47 -4.57 29.03
N GLU A 84 8.99 -5.25 27.99
CA GLU A 84 9.82 -5.78 26.90
C GLU A 84 10.34 -4.70 25.94
N GLU A 85 9.79 -3.48 25.97
CA GLU A 85 10.21 -2.34 25.14
C GLU A 85 11.07 -1.33 25.92
N GLU A 86 11.17 -1.43 27.25
CA GLU A 86 11.93 -0.49 28.09
C GLU A 86 13.41 -0.39 27.71
N TYR A 87 13.97 -1.44 27.07
CA TYR A 87 15.35 -1.41 26.55
C TYR A 87 15.59 -0.28 25.53
N LEU A 88 14.54 0.23 24.89
CA LEU A 88 14.60 1.36 23.95
C LEU A 88 14.94 2.69 24.64
N LEU A 89 14.79 2.77 25.97
CA LEU A 89 15.12 3.96 26.75
C LEU A 89 16.54 3.97 27.30
N ASP A 90 17.28 2.86 27.17
CA ASP A 90 18.68 2.80 27.61
C ASP A 90 19.48 3.88 26.85
N PRO A 91 20.18 4.81 27.55
CA PRO A 91 20.94 5.89 26.91
C PRO A 91 21.96 5.38 25.87
N THR A 92 22.54 4.20 26.10
CA THR A 92 23.47 3.58 25.15
C THR A 92 22.73 3.14 23.88
N ASN A 93 21.54 2.57 24.02
CA ASN A 93 20.67 2.22 22.90
C ASN A 93 20.12 3.46 22.20
N LEU A 94 19.77 4.55 22.90
CA LEU A 94 19.26 5.79 22.29
C LEU A 94 20.31 6.48 21.40
N ALA A 95 21.55 6.60 21.87
CA ALA A 95 22.62 7.22 21.08
C ALA A 95 22.94 6.39 19.82
N ILE A 96 22.95 5.05 19.94
CA ILE A 96 23.19 4.14 18.83
C ILE A 96 21.97 4.09 17.88
N SER A 97 20.75 4.08 18.42
CA SER A 97 19.49 3.92 17.67
C SER A 97 19.06 5.19 16.93
N GLN A 98 19.39 6.39 17.42
CA GLN A 98 19.19 7.64 16.69
C GLN A 98 19.94 7.65 15.34
N VAL A 99 21.08 6.96 15.26
CA VAL A 99 21.92 6.93 14.05
C VAL A 99 21.74 5.66 13.23
N LYS A 100 21.57 4.48 13.86
CA LYS A 100 21.50 3.18 13.16
C LYS A 100 20.09 2.60 13.01
N ALA A 101 19.16 2.97 13.89
CA ALA A 101 17.82 2.37 13.91
C ALA A 101 16.72 3.37 13.59
N ASP A 102 17.04 4.60 13.16
CA ASP A 102 16.07 5.67 12.90
C ASP A 102 15.00 5.82 14.03
N LEU A 103 15.43 5.66 15.29
CA LEU A 103 14.59 5.84 16.48
C LEU A 103 14.91 7.17 17.15
N PHE A 104 13.90 8.02 17.32
CA PHE A 104 14.06 9.38 17.82
C PHE A 104 13.19 9.61 19.04
N MET A 105 13.66 10.44 19.97
CA MET A 105 12.89 10.86 21.15
C MET A 105 12.59 12.36 21.07
N PHE A 106 11.32 12.74 21.20
CA PHE A 106 10.84 14.12 21.18
C PHE A 106 10.14 14.49 22.46
N ALA A 107 10.19 15.78 22.81
CA ALA A 107 9.48 16.30 23.96
C ALA A 107 7.98 16.58 23.68
N PRO A 108 7.07 16.29 24.64
CA PRO A 108 7.32 15.52 25.87
C PRO A 108 7.25 14.00 25.60
N GLN A 109 8.36 13.29 25.87
CA GLN A 109 8.50 11.83 25.95
C GLN A 109 7.77 10.98 24.87
N MET A 110 7.94 11.33 23.60
CA MET A 110 7.44 10.54 22.48
C MET A 110 8.60 9.90 21.72
N LEU A 111 8.57 8.58 21.59
CA LEU A 111 9.43 7.83 20.70
C LEU A 111 8.82 7.81 19.30
N ILE A 112 9.66 7.96 18.29
CA ILE A 112 9.30 7.96 16.88
C ILE A 112 10.28 7.03 16.17
N LYS A 113 9.78 5.97 15.58
CA LYS A 113 10.55 5.06 14.74
C LYS A 113 10.24 5.33 13.28
N LEU A 114 11.24 5.64 12.47
CA LEU A 114 11.02 5.66 11.02
C LEU A 114 10.97 4.22 10.50
N ARG A 115 10.05 3.99 9.56
CA ARG A 115 9.94 2.71 8.87
C ARG A 115 11.19 2.47 8.03
N PRO A 116 11.78 1.27 8.06
CA PRO A 116 12.93 0.93 7.24
C PRO A 116 12.74 1.33 5.77
N PHE A 117 13.82 1.77 5.12
CA PHE A 117 13.87 2.22 3.73
C PHE A 117 13.20 3.58 3.43
N VAL A 118 12.54 4.24 4.39
CA VAL A 118 11.75 5.46 4.12
C VAL A 118 12.54 6.60 3.46
N ARG A 119 13.81 6.80 3.84
CA ARG A 119 14.64 7.90 3.27
C ARG A 119 14.94 7.65 1.79
N MET A 120 15.25 6.40 1.45
CA MET A 120 15.51 5.97 0.08
C MET A 120 14.22 5.97 -0.74
N PHE A 121 13.12 5.52 -0.16
CA PHE A 121 11.78 5.60 -0.73
C PHE A 121 11.44 7.04 -1.14
N LEU A 122 11.52 8.00 -0.22
CA LEU A 122 11.18 9.41 -0.49
C LEU A 122 12.10 10.03 -1.55
N LYS A 123 13.42 9.75 -1.47
CA LYS A 123 14.38 10.22 -2.46
C LYS A 123 14.07 9.70 -3.86
N ALA A 124 13.77 8.41 -4.00
CA ALA A 124 13.44 7.82 -5.28
C ALA A 124 12.08 8.32 -5.80
N ALA A 125 11.05 8.32 -4.95
CA ALA A 125 9.71 8.80 -5.27
C ALA A 125 9.71 10.26 -5.76
N ASN A 126 10.55 11.13 -5.18
CA ASN A 126 10.65 12.55 -5.57
C ASN A 126 11.01 12.78 -7.06
N HIS A 127 11.65 11.81 -7.72
CA HIS A 127 11.94 11.92 -9.16
C HIS A 127 10.69 11.76 -10.02
N MET A 128 9.70 10.98 -9.55
CA MET A 128 8.50 10.60 -10.30
C MET A 128 7.23 11.28 -9.79
N PHE A 129 7.24 11.75 -8.54
CA PHE A 129 6.06 12.24 -7.85
C PHE A 129 6.31 13.60 -7.19
N GLU A 130 5.31 14.47 -7.24
CA GLU A 130 5.15 15.52 -6.25
C GLU A 130 4.44 14.93 -5.02
N MET A 131 5.06 15.06 -3.85
CA MET A 131 4.59 14.40 -2.63
C MET A 131 3.85 15.34 -1.69
N TYR A 132 2.76 14.83 -1.11
CA TYR A 132 1.99 15.44 -0.04
C TYR A 132 2.07 14.58 1.22
N ILE A 133 2.18 15.20 2.39
CA ILE A 133 1.83 14.54 3.65
C ILE A 133 0.35 14.77 3.88
N TYR A 134 -0.40 13.70 4.17
CA TYR A 134 -1.74 13.82 4.68
C TYR A 134 -1.97 12.85 5.85
N THR A 135 -1.91 13.38 7.07
CA THR A 135 -2.10 12.64 8.33
C THR A 135 -3.38 13.05 9.09
N LYS A 136 -3.90 12.13 9.92
CA LYS A 136 -4.92 12.42 10.94
C LYS A 136 -4.34 12.96 12.26
N ALA A 137 -3.03 13.13 12.36
CA ALA A 137 -2.39 13.74 13.51
C ALA A 137 -2.51 15.28 13.48
N SER A 138 -2.11 15.92 14.59
CA SER A 138 -2.04 17.39 14.67
C SER A 138 -1.00 17.96 13.72
N ARG A 139 -1.16 19.23 13.35
CA ARG A 139 -0.22 19.98 12.52
C ARG A 139 1.19 19.99 13.13
N LEU A 140 1.28 20.12 14.45
CA LEU A 140 2.55 20.13 15.17
C LEU A 140 3.27 18.78 15.04
N HIS A 141 2.55 17.66 15.15
CA HIS A 141 3.12 16.32 14.92
C HIS A 141 3.59 16.17 13.48
N ALA A 142 2.74 16.52 12.52
CA ALA A 142 3.07 16.45 11.10
C ALA A 142 4.33 17.24 10.73
N LEU A 143 4.48 18.47 11.25
CA LEU A 143 5.67 19.29 11.03
C LEU A 143 6.93 18.71 11.68
N ARG A 144 6.82 18.06 12.85
CA ARG A 144 7.95 17.38 13.50
C ARG A 144 8.42 16.19 12.66
N ILE A 145 7.50 15.34 12.21
CA ILE A 145 7.81 14.20 11.34
C ILE A 145 8.37 14.68 10.00
N ALA A 146 7.78 15.70 9.38
CA ALA A 146 8.26 16.26 8.13
C ALA A 146 9.73 16.72 8.22
N ARG A 147 10.15 17.32 9.34
CA ARG A 147 11.57 17.71 9.56
C ARG A 147 12.52 16.51 9.67
N LEU A 148 12.05 15.37 10.17
CA LEU A 148 12.85 14.13 10.22
C LEU A 148 13.00 13.48 8.84
N LEU A 149 11.90 13.47 8.09
CA LEU A 149 11.83 12.86 6.76
C LEU A 149 12.47 13.73 5.67
N ASP A 150 12.35 15.05 5.81
CA ASP A 150 12.76 16.05 4.83
C ASP A 150 13.50 17.23 5.50
N PRO A 151 14.71 16.99 6.04
CA PRO A 151 15.44 18.01 6.81
C PRO A 151 15.86 19.22 5.98
N HIS A 152 15.95 19.07 4.66
CA HIS A 152 16.33 20.14 3.72
C HIS A 152 15.14 20.80 3.03
N GLY A 153 13.91 20.32 3.25
CA GLY A 153 12.71 20.88 2.62
C GLY A 153 12.64 20.61 1.11
N ASN A 154 13.12 19.47 0.64
CA ASN A 154 13.12 19.09 -0.77
C ASN A 154 11.80 18.46 -1.23
N TYR A 155 11.02 17.87 -0.31
CA TYR A 155 9.95 16.92 -0.62
C TYR A 155 8.55 17.46 -0.31
N PHE A 156 8.36 18.08 0.85
CA PHE A 156 7.01 18.43 1.32
C PHE A 156 6.78 19.93 1.37
N VAL A 157 7.74 20.71 1.86
CA VAL A 157 7.66 22.19 1.99
C VAL A 157 6.31 22.61 2.61
N SER A 158 5.35 23.05 1.79
CA SER A 158 4.02 23.51 2.19
C SER A 158 2.91 22.47 1.99
N ARG A 159 3.19 21.32 1.38
CA ARG A 159 2.24 20.23 1.04
C ARG A 159 2.03 19.27 2.21
N ILE A 160 1.58 19.81 3.33
CA ILE A 160 1.23 19.03 4.52
C ILE A 160 -0.24 19.33 4.82
N ILE A 161 -1.03 18.28 4.98
CA ILE A 161 -2.44 18.34 5.38
C ILE A 161 -2.56 17.51 6.67
N SER A 162 -3.15 18.10 7.69
CA SER A 162 -3.28 17.52 9.03
C SER A 162 -4.73 17.57 9.50
N LYS A 163 -5.02 16.98 10.66
CA LYS A 163 -6.38 17.06 11.24
C LYS A 163 -6.80 18.50 11.51
N ASP A 164 -5.84 19.37 11.81
CA ASP A 164 -6.12 20.76 12.20
C ASP A 164 -6.60 21.59 11.01
N ASP A 165 -6.30 21.15 9.78
CA ASP A 165 -6.77 21.77 8.54
C ASP A 165 -8.23 21.38 8.21
N ARG A 166 -8.76 20.32 8.86
CA ARG A 166 -10.14 19.83 8.73
C ARG A 166 -10.76 19.43 10.08
N PRO A 167 -11.01 20.40 10.98
CA PRO A 167 -11.53 20.10 12.32
C PRO A 167 -12.90 19.41 12.24
N GLY A 168 -13.06 18.33 12.98
CA GLY A 168 -14.31 17.55 13.04
C GLY A 168 -14.51 16.55 11.89
N CYS A 169 -13.59 16.50 10.91
CA CYS A 169 -13.64 15.51 9.85
C CYS A 169 -12.69 14.34 10.13
N ASP A 170 -13.26 13.16 10.36
CA ASP A 170 -12.48 11.93 10.59
C ASP A 170 -12.08 11.20 9.31
N LYS A 171 -12.55 11.66 8.15
CA LYS A 171 -12.27 11.10 6.82
C LYS A 171 -11.36 12.03 6.02
N LYS A 172 -10.53 11.42 5.18
CA LYS A 172 -9.67 12.10 4.22
C LYS A 172 -10.35 12.16 2.86
N SER A 173 -10.02 13.20 2.10
CA SER A 173 -10.48 13.44 0.73
C SER A 173 -9.41 14.19 -0.06
N LEU A 174 -9.35 13.99 -1.38
CA LEU A 174 -8.42 14.67 -2.29
C LEU A 174 -8.77 16.14 -2.57
N TYR A 175 -9.78 16.70 -1.90
CA TYR A 175 -10.22 18.09 -2.06
C TYR A 175 -9.14 19.16 -1.76
N GLU A 176 -8.16 18.85 -0.92
CA GLU A 176 -7.07 19.76 -0.51
C GLU A 176 -5.79 19.54 -1.33
N VAL A 177 -5.76 18.47 -2.14
CA VAL A 177 -4.62 18.13 -2.99
C VAL A 177 -4.78 18.84 -4.33
N LEU A 178 -3.80 19.66 -4.71
CA LEU A 178 -3.84 20.42 -5.97
C LEU A 178 -3.43 19.55 -7.16
N GLY A 179 -4.40 18.82 -7.71
CA GLY A 179 -4.27 18.05 -8.94
C GLY A 179 -5.57 17.31 -9.26
N HIS A 180 -5.67 16.73 -10.46
CA HIS A 180 -6.79 15.87 -10.80
C HIS A 180 -6.55 14.45 -10.26
N GLU A 181 -7.62 13.77 -9.85
CA GLU A 181 -7.53 12.43 -9.24
C GLU A 181 -6.91 11.39 -10.17
N ASN A 182 -7.02 11.56 -11.48
CA ASN A 182 -6.45 10.63 -12.47
C ASN A 182 -4.90 10.61 -12.47
N VAL A 183 -4.24 11.52 -11.74
CA VAL A 183 -2.78 11.54 -11.57
C VAL A 183 -2.34 11.43 -10.10
N ILE A 184 -3.27 11.14 -9.18
CA ILE A 184 -2.99 11.06 -7.74
C ILE A 184 -3.00 9.59 -7.28
N LEU A 185 -1.95 9.17 -6.60
CA LEU A 185 -1.91 7.93 -5.82
C LEU A 185 -1.85 8.25 -4.34
N ILE A 186 -2.45 7.40 -3.52
CA ILE A 186 -2.49 7.52 -2.05
C ILE A 186 -1.78 6.29 -1.46
N LEU A 187 -0.88 6.50 -0.51
CA LEU A 187 -0.29 5.44 0.31
C LEU A 187 -0.73 5.63 1.75
N ASP A 188 -1.55 4.70 2.25
CA ASP A 188 -2.15 4.78 3.59
C ASP A 188 -2.44 3.36 4.10
N ASP A 189 -2.24 3.10 5.38
CA ASP A 189 -2.52 1.79 6.00
C ASP A 189 -4.01 1.58 6.31
N ASN A 190 -4.81 2.65 6.27
CA ASN A 190 -6.19 2.63 6.71
C ASN A 190 -7.18 2.98 5.59
N THR A 191 -7.73 1.96 4.93
CA THR A 191 -8.74 2.12 3.87
C THR A 191 -9.96 2.91 4.34
N LYS A 192 -10.38 2.75 5.60
CA LYS A 192 -11.61 3.35 6.13
C LYS A 192 -11.58 4.87 6.19
N VAL A 193 -10.40 5.51 6.15
CA VAL A 193 -10.32 6.97 6.13
C VAL A 193 -10.54 7.57 4.74
N TRP A 194 -10.55 6.77 3.67
CA TRP A 194 -10.68 7.24 2.27
C TRP A 194 -11.96 6.77 1.55
N PRO A 195 -13.18 6.99 2.08
CA PRO A 195 -14.39 6.33 1.58
C PRO A 195 -14.70 6.59 0.10
N ASN A 196 -14.26 7.73 -0.45
CA ASN A 196 -14.58 8.14 -1.83
C ASN A 196 -13.39 8.02 -2.80
N HIS A 197 -12.24 7.51 -2.34
CA HIS A 197 -10.97 7.54 -3.10
C HIS A 197 -10.25 6.18 -3.07
N GLN A 198 -10.99 5.07 -2.96
CA GLN A 198 -10.41 3.72 -2.87
C GLN A 198 -9.63 3.34 -4.14
N ASP A 199 -10.09 3.78 -5.31
CA ASP A 199 -9.41 3.49 -6.59
C ASP A 199 -8.02 4.15 -6.70
N ASN A 200 -7.77 5.21 -5.92
CA ASN A 200 -6.47 5.88 -5.83
C ASN A 200 -5.56 5.25 -4.77
N LEU A 201 -6.08 4.34 -3.93
CA LEU A 201 -5.42 3.88 -2.72
C LEU A 201 -4.54 2.65 -2.94
N ILE A 202 -3.27 2.81 -2.60
CA ILE A 202 -2.32 1.74 -2.35
C ILE A 202 -2.33 1.48 -0.84
N THR A 203 -3.10 0.49 -0.41
CA THR A 203 -3.10 0.07 0.99
C THR A 203 -1.78 -0.61 1.32
N ILE A 204 -1.12 -0.13 2.38
CA ILE A 204 0.13 -0.69 2.88
C ILE A 204 -0.11 -1.45 4.19
N GLN A 205 0.68 -2.49 4.44
CA GLN A 205 0.68 -3.14 5.74
C GLN A 205 1.08 -2.13 6.82
N LYS A 206 0.31 -2.09 7.91
CA LYS A 206 0.58 -1.26 9.09
C LYS A 206 1.99 -1.50 9.63
N TYR A 207 2.76 -0.44 9.78
CA TYR A 207 4.04 -0.48 10.47
C TYR A 207 3.81 -0.48 11.99
N GLN A 208 4.02 -1.63 12.61
CA GLN A 208 3.73 -1.89 14.04
C GLN A 208 5.04 -2.16 14.78
N TYR A 209 5.87 -1.12 14.87
CA TYR A 209 7.12 -1.24 15.58
C TYR A 209 6.89 -1.35 17.08
N PHE A 210 6.00 -0.51 17.64
CA PHE A 210 5.64 -0.49 19.05
C PHE A 210 4.39 -1.33 19.36
N ALA A 211 4.25 -1.75 20.62
CA ALA A 211 3.20 -2.62 21.11
C ALA A 211 1.81 -1.96 21.04
N SER A 212 0.86 -2.61 20.39
CA SER A 212 -0.52 -2.14 20.32
C SER A 212 -1.37 -2.78 21.42
N LYS A 213 -1.90 -1.95 22.34
CA LYS A 213 -2.87 -2.41 23.36
C LYS A 213 -4.15 -2.95 22.73
N PHE A 214 -4.53 -2.42 21.57
CA PHE A 214 -5.71 -2.91 20.85
C PHE A 214 -5.50 -4.34 20.35
N LEU A 215 -4.36 -4.60 19.70
CA LEU A 215 -4.07 -5.94 19.17
C LEU A 215 -3.90 -6.97 20.29
N ARG A 216 -3.19 -6.61 21.37
CA ARG A 216 -3.01 -7.52 22.50
C ARG A 216 -4.33 -7.94 23.16
N ARG A 217 -5.36 -7.08 23.15
CA ARG A 217 -6.69 -7.46 23.68
C ARG A 217 -7.43 -8.48 22.81
N HIS A 218 -7.06 -8.60 21.54
CA HIS A 218 -7.67 -9.52 20.60
C HIS A 218 -6.82 -10.78 20.36
N ASP A 219 -5.52 -10.72 20.64
CA ASP A 219 -4.58 -11.82 20.53
C ASP A 219 -3.49 -11.69 21.61
N ASP A 220 -3.55 -12.54 22.63
CA ASP A 220 -2.58 -12.55 23.73
C ASP A 220 -1.18 -13.01 23.28
N THR A 221 -1.05 -13.65 22.11
CA THR A 221 0.23 -14.08 21.53
C THR A 221 0.91 -12.97 20.72
N TYR A 222 0.19 -11.87 20.44
CA TYR A 222 0.70 -10.75 19.68
C TYR A 222 1.92 -10.10 20.36
N LYS A 223 2.98 -9.91 19.56
CA LYS A 223 4.18 -9.14 19.92
C LYS A 223 4.56 -8.17 18.80
N SER A 224 4.89 -6.93 19.17
CA SER A 224 5.40 -5.92 18.22
C SER A 224 6.80 -6.27 17.70
N LEU A 225 7.26 -5.53 16.69
CA LEU A 225 8.63 -5.68 16.19
C LEU A 225 9.67 -5.35 17.28
N ALA A 226 9.43 -4.30 18.06
CA ALA A 226 10.30 -3.90 19.17
C ALA A 226 10.39 -4.99 20.26
N GLU A 227 9.28 -5.61 20.63
CA GLU A 227 9.26 -6.70 21.62
C GLU A 227 9.98 -7.95 21.12
N LYS A 228 9.92 -8.20 19.80
CA LYS A 228 10.68 -9.25 19.12
C LYS A 228 12.15 -8.88 18.87
N LYS A 229 12.54 -7.63 19.11
CA LYS A 229 13.89 -7.07 18.84
C LYS A 229 14.31 -7.22 17.37
N ILE A 230 13.35 -7.09 16.45
CA ILE A 230 13.55 -7.11 15.00
C ILE A 230 12.92 -5.86 14.38
N ASP A 231 13.10 -5.68 13.07
CA ASP A 231 12.44 -4.64 12.29
C ASP A 231 12.22 -5.15 10.85
N GLU A 232 11.51 -4.38 10.02
CA GLU A 232 11.40 -4.67 8.59
C GLU A 232 12.76 -4.58 7.87
N SER A 233 12.89 -5.30 6.75
CA SER A 233 14.13 -5.30 5.96
C SER A 233 14.31 -4.01 5.16
N GLU A 234 15.50 -3.40 5.25
CA GLU A 234 15.91 -2.29 4.36
C GLU A 234 16.02 -2.71 2.89
N SER A 235 16.33 -3.99 2.63
CA SER A 235 16.63 -4.48 1.28
C SER A 235 15.48 -5.23 0.62
N ASP A 236 14.46 -5.64 1.37
CA ASP A 236 13.31 -6.41 0.87
C ASP A 236 12.01 -6.18 1.66
N GLY A 237 11.95 -5.07 2.40
CA GLY A 237 10.81 -4.69 3.21
C GLY A 237 9.67 -4.05 2.41
N VAL A 238 8.61 -3.68 3.12
CA VAL A 238 7.34 -3.27 2.53
C VAL A 238 7.49 -2.00 1.68
N LEU A 239 8.13 -0.95 2.20
CA LEU A 239 8.31 0.30 1.45
C LEU A 239 9.12 0.13 0.16
N LYS A 240 10.07 -0.81 0.13
CA LYS A 240 10.81 -1.10 -1.09
C LYS A 240 9.90 -1.71 -2.16
N ARG A 241 9.06 -2.69 -1.81
CA ARG A 241 8.09 -3.27 -2.76
C ARG A 241 7.09 -2.23 -3.25
N ILE A 242 6.61 -1.36 -2.36
CA ILE A 242 5.73 -0.25 -2.76
C ILE A 242 6.43 0.70 -3.73
N LEU A 243 7.72 1.02 -3.53
CA LEU A 243 8.47 1.82 -4.48
C LEU A 243 8.53 1.16 -5.86
N GLU A 244 8.75 -0.16 -5.93
CA GLU A 244 8.77 -0.92 -7.18
C GLU A 244 7.42 -0.85 -7.90
N VAL A 245 6.31 -0.93 -7.16
CA VAL A 245 4.95 -0.75 -7.69
C VAL A 245 4.75 0.67 -8.22
N LEU A 246 5.15 1.69 -7.47
CA LEU A 246 5.05 3.10 -7.88
C LEU A 246 5.87 3.39 -9.14
N GLN A 247 7.09 2.84 -9.23
CA GLN A 247 7.94 2.91 -10.43
C GLN A 247 7.27 2.24 -11.62
N ASN A 248 6.63 1.09 -11.40
CA ASN A 248 5.90 0.38 -12.44
C ASN A 248 4.72 1.21 -12.97
N ILE A 249 3.89 1.74 -12.06
CA ILE A 249 2.75 2.60 -12.41
C ILE A 249 3.22 3.83 -13.19
N HIS A 250 4.26 4.52 -12.72
CA HIS A 250 4.80 5.70 -13.39
C HIS A 250 5.26 5.39 -14.83
N ARG A 251 6.06 4.32 -15.00
CA ARG A 251 6.54 3.89 -16.31
C ARG A 251 5.41 3.51 -17.26
N LEU A 252 4.39 2.80 -16.78
CA LEU A 252 3.21 2.47 -17.58
C LEU A 252 2.40 3.71 -17.92
N PHE A 253 2.22 4.63 -16.96
CA PHE A 253 1.48 5.87 -17.16
C PHE A 253 2.10 6.74 -18.25
N PHE A 254 3.42 6.82 -18.35
CA PHE A 254 4.13 7.58 -19.38
C PHE A 254 4.59 6.72 -20.58
N HIS A 255 4.12 5.48 -20.71
CA HIS A 255 4.56 4.59 -21.78
C HIS A 255 4.17 5.16 -23.17
N PRO A 256 5.11 5.25 -24.14
CA PRO A 256 4.86 5.92 -25.41
C PRO A 256 3.90 5.15 -26.32
N GLU A 257 3.81 3.82 -26.17
CA GLU A 257 2.94 2.98 -27.02
C GLU A 257 1.46 3.02 -26.62
N ILE A 258 1.13 3.62 -25.47
CA ILE A 258 -0.27 3.89 -25.13
C ILE A 258 -0.73 5.02 -26.06
N GLY A 259 -1.55 4.68 -27.06
CA GLY A 259 -1.99 5.61 -28.12
C GLY A 259 -3.02 6.66 -27.68
N VAL A 260 -2.96 7.09 -26.41
CA VAL A 260 -3.81 8.11 -25.80
C VAL A 260 -2.91 9.14 -25.13
N ASP A 261 -3.23 10.42 -25.30
CA ASP A 261 -2.49 11.53 -24.71
C ASP A 261 -2.47 11.43 -23.17
N VAL A 262 -1.33 11.77 -22.57
CA VAL A 262 -1.08 11.63 -21.13
C VAL A 262 -2.09 12.38 -20.26
N ALA A 263 -2.69 13.47 -20.77
CA ALA A 263 -3.73 14.23 -20.07
C ALA A 263 -5.03 13.43 -19.85
N TYR A 264 -5.28 12.39 -20.65
CA TYR A 264 -6.47 11.54 -20.55
C TYR A 264 -6.19 10.18 -19.90
N ARG A 265 -4.96 9.91 -19.49
CA ARG A 265 -4.60 8.67 -18.79
C ARG A 265 -5.01 8.75 -17.32
N ASP A 266 -5.23 7.59 -16.71
CA ASP A 266 -5.71 7.48 -15.33
C ASP A 266 -4.92 6.42 -14.55
N VAL A 267 -4.22 6.86 -13.51
CA VAL A 267 -3.41 6.00 -12.63
C VAL A 267 -4.24 4.91 -11.95
N ARG A 268 -5.55 5.16 -11.74
CA ARG A 268 -6.46 4.21 -11.09
C ARG A 268 -6.66 2.95 -11.93
N LEU A 269 -6.78 3.09 -13.25
CA LEU A 269 -6.88 1.95 -14.17
C LEU A 269 -5.58 1.15 -14.18
N ILE A 270 -4.44 1.84 -14.21
CA ILE A 270 -3.12 1.19 -14.19
C ILE A 270 -2.94 0.42 -12.88
N LEU A 271 -3.24 1.03 -11.74
CA LEU A 271 -3.17 0.39 -10.43
C LEU A 271 -4.08 -0.84 -10.38
N LYS A 272 -5.33 -0.72 -10.85
CA LYS A 272 -6.29 -1.83 -10.93
C LYS A 272 -5.75 -3.00 -11.76
N LEU A 273 -5.22 -2.74 -12.96
CA LEU A 273 -4.66 -3.78 -13.82
C LEU A 273 -3.43 -4.46 -13.22
N ILE A 274 -2.55 -3.70 -12.56
CA ILE A 274 -1.39 -4.27 -11.85
C ILE A 274 -1.88 -5.19 -10.72
N ARG A 275 -2.88 -4.78 -9.93
CA ARG A 275 -3.46 -5.61 -8.87
C ARG A 275 -4.05 -6.89 -9.43
N GLN A 276 -4.87 -6.79 -10.47
CA GLN A 276 -5.54 -7.95 -11.08
C GLN A 276 -4.59 -9.00 -11.66
N LYS A 277 -3.35 -8.63 -11.99
CA LYS A 277 -2.35 -9.58 -12.47
C LYS A 277 -1.71 -10.42 -11.36
N VAL A 278 -1.85 -10.03 -10.09
CA VAL A 278 -1.15 -10.70 -8.98
C VAL A 278 -1.61 -12.15 -8.82
N LEU A 279 -2.92 -12.38 -8.82
CA LEU A 279 -3.54 -13.71 -8.68
C LEU A 279 -4.35 -14.11 -9.93
N ALA A 280 -4.06 -13.50 -11.08
CA ALA A 280 -4.68 -13.90 -12.34
C ALA A 280 -4.48 -15.40 -12.60
N GLY A 281 -5.58 -16.11 -12.87
CA GLY A 281 -5.60 -17.56 -13.08
C GLY A 281 -5.71 -18.39 -11.80
N CYS A 282 -5.74 -17.77 -10.62
CA CYS A 282 -6.10 -18.46 -9.38
C CYS A 282 -7.61 -18.51 -9.22
N ALA A 283 -8.12 -19.67 -8.85
CA ALA A 283 -9.47 -19.88 -8.34
C ALA A 283 -9.39 -20.27 -6.86
N LEU A 284 -9.98 -19.46 -5.97
CA LEU A 284 -9.89 -19.62 -4.52
C LEU A 284 -11.22 -20.09 -3.96
N TYR A 285 -11.17 -21.08 -3.08
CA TYR A 285 -12.28 -21.47 -2.22
C TYR A 285 -11.93 -21.12 -0.77
N PHE A 286 -12.86 -20.52 -0.03
CA PHE A 286 -12.67 -20.17 1.39
C PHE A 286 -13.40 -21.17 2.26
N GLY A 287 -12.66 -21.84 3.16
CA GLY A 287 -13.21 -22.87 4.05
C GLY A 287 -14.35 -22.36 4.93
N GLU A 288 -15.29 -23.24 5.27
CA GLU A 288 -16.53 -22.86 5.97
C GLU A 288 -16.31 -22.11 7.29
N VAL A 289 -15.23 -22.42 8.02
CA VAL A 289 -14.87 -21.74 9.28
C VAL A 289 -14.64 -20.23 9.09
N MET A 290 -14.29 -19.81 7.87
CA MET A 290 -14.06 -18.41 7.51
C MET A 290 -15.36 -17.70 7.07
N ASN A 291 -16.43 -18.44 6.80
CA ASN A 291 -17.69 -17.95 6.23
C ASN A 291 -18.76 -17.74 7.32
N LEU A 292 -18.47 -16.87 8.31
CA LEU A 292 -19.43 -16.48 9.36
C LEU A 292 -20.54 -15.52 8.87
N GLY A 293 -20.66 -15.32 7.55
CA GLY A 293 -21.61 -14.47 6.84
C GLY A 293 -21.52 -14.70 5.33
N PRO A 294 -22.24 -13.94 4.48
CA PRO A 294 -22.11 -14.05 3.03
C PRO A 294 -20.65 -13.90 2.61
N PRO A 295 -20.06 -14.88 1.89
CA PRO A 295 -18.63 -14.85 1.53
C PRO A 295 -18.22 -13.57 0.79
N GLU A 296 -19.11 -13.03 -0.03
CA GLU A 296 -18.95 -11.79 -0.79
C GLU A 296 -18.81 -10.53 0.09
N GLU A 297 -19.32 -10.57 1.33
CA GLU A 297 -19.19 -9.49 2.31
C GLU A 297 -17.89 -9.60 3.13
N SER A 298 -17.15 -10.71 2.96
CA SER A 298 -15.89 -10.93 3.65
C SER A 298 -14.79 -10.05 3.04
N HIS A 299 -14.09 -9.30 3.90
CA HIS A 299 -12.99 -8.44 3.46
C HIS A 299 -11.93 -9.21 2.66
N ILE A 300 -11.65 -10.46 3.05
CA ILE A 300 -10.65 -11.30 2.38
C ILE A 300 -11.09 -11.76 0.98
N TRP A 301 -12.40 -11.93 0.76
CA TRP A 301 -12.95 -12.24 -0.56
C TRP A 301 -12.73 -11.08 -1.53
N GLY A 302 -13.08 -9.86 -1.10
CA GLY A 302 -12.84 -8.66 -1.91
C GLY A 302 -11.35 -8.46 -2.24
N MET A 303 -10.44 -8.75 -1.30
CA MET A 303 -8.99 -8.71 -1.56
C MET A 303 -8.57 -9.68 -2.68
N ALA A 304 -9.14 -10.88 -2.71
CA ALA A 304 -8.85 -11.86 -3.76
C ALA A 304 -9.32 -11.40 -5.15
N GLU A 305 -10.54 -10.88 -5.24
CA GLU A 305 -11.11 -10.38 -6.49
C GLU A 305 -10.33 -9.15 -7.01
N GLU A 306 -9.94 -8.24 -6.12
CA GLU A 306 -9.09 -7.09 -6.47
C GLU A 306 -7.73 -7.54 -7.03
N LEU A 307 -7.20 -8.66 -6.55
CA LEU A 307 -5.97 -9.28 -7.05
C LEU A 307 -6.17 -10.12 -8.31
N GLY A 308 -7.40 -10.19 -8.82
CA GLY A 308 -7.75 -10.90 -10.07
C GLY A 308 -7.93 -12.41 -9.94
N ALA A 309 -8.09 -12.91 -8.71
CA ALA A 309 -8.50 -14.29 -8.49
C ALA A 309 -10.01 -14.44 -8.73
N MET A 310 -10.42 -15.63 -9.15
CA MET A 310 -11.82 -16.04 -9.18
C MET A 310 -12.18 -16.66 -7.82
N CYS A 311 -13.13 -16.09 -7.12
CA CYS A 311 -13.60 -16.69 -5.87
C CYS A 311 -14.74 -17.68 -6.14
N CYS A 312 -14.63 -18.87 -5.57
CA CYS A 312 -15.56 -19.98 -5.76
C CYS A 312 -16.38 -20.20 -4.49
N VAL A 313 -17.69 -20.38 -4.66
CA VAL A 313 -18.62 -20.71 -3.57
C VAL A 313 -18.70 -22.21 -3.29
N GLU A 314 -18.27 -23.04 -4.24
CA GLU A 314 -18.29 -24.51 -4.15
C GLU A 314 -16.92 -25.08 -4.54
N LEU A 315 -16.57 -26.21 -3.93
CA LEU A 315 -15.41 -26.99 -4.33
C LEU A 315 -15.63 -27.63 -5.70
N GLY A 316 -14.62 -27.57 -6.55
CA GLY A 316 -14.71 -28.15 -7.89
C GLY A 316 -13.38 -28.17 -8.63
N PRO A 317 -13.34 -28.77 -9.83
CA PRO A 317 -12.11 -28.95 -10.60
C PRO A 317 -11.37 -27.64 -10.92
N ALA A 318 -12.12 -26.55 -11.03
CA ALA A 318 -11.58 -25.22 -11.30
C ALA A 318 -10.80 -24.63 -10.11
N VAL A 319 -11.12 -25.03 -8.88
CA VAL A 319 -10.44 -24.54 -7.67
C VAL A 319 -8.96 -24.89 -7.74
N THR A 320 -8.13 -23.91 -7.42
CA THR A 320 -6.66 -24.03 -7.40
C THR A 320 -6.10 -23.95 -5.98
N HIS A 321 -6.75 -23.17 -5.11
CA HIS A 321 -6.35 -23.00 -3.72
C HIS A 321 -7.56 -23.10 -2.81
N VAL A 322 -7.36 -23.73 -1.66
CA VAL A 322 -8.26 -23.69 -0.51
C VAL A 322 -7.62 -22.82 0.57
N VAL A 323 -8.34 -21.77 0.97
CA VAL A 323 -7.93 -20.82 2.00
C VAL A 323 -8.65 -21.17 3.30
N THR A 324 -7.93 -21.64 4.31
CA THR A 324 -8.52 -22.03 5.60
C THR A 324 -7.51 -21.87 6.74
N VAL A 325 -8.02 -21.89 7.98
CA VAL A 325 -7.22 -21.87 9.21
C VAL A 325 -7.19 -23.23 9.90
N ASP A 326 -7.95 -24.20 9.40
CA ASP A 326 -8.17 -25.49 10.05
C ASP A 326 -7.95 -26.64 9.06
N LEU A 327 -7.00 -27.51 9.42
CA LEU A 327 -6.60 -28.71 8.67
C LEU A 327 -7.58 -29.88 8.85
N GLU A 328 -8.45 -29.84 9.86
CA GLU A 328 -9.39 -30.93 10.16
C GLU A 328 -10.69 -30.84 9.35
N THR A 329 -10.83 -29.79 8.54
CA THR A 329 -11.98 -29.55 7.67
C THR A 329 -12.04 -30.53 6.49
N GLU A 330 -13.24 -30.74 5.94
CA GLU A 330 -13.42 -31.60 4.76
C GLU A 330 -12.74 -30.99 3.53
N GLU A 331 -12.71 -29.67 3.45
CA GLU A 331 -12.14 -28.92 2.33
C GLU A 331 -10.61 -28.93 2.34
N ALA A 332 -9.99 -28.94 3.53
CA ALA A 332 -8.56 -29.18 3.67
C ALA A 332 -8.18 -30.59 3.18
N ARG A 333 -8.93 -31.62 3.61
CA ARG A 333 -8.73 -33.00 3.13
C ARG A 333 -8.93 -33.12 1.62
N TRP A 334 -9.94 -32.44 1.07
CA TRP A 334 -10.19 -32.43 -0.36
C TRP A 334 -9.02 -31.81 -1.14
N ALA A 335 -8.48 -30.68 -0.66
CA ALA A 335 -7.34 -30.03 -1.29
C ALA A 335 -6.12 -30.95 -1.34
N GLU A 336 -5.81 -31.64 -0.24
CA GLU A 336 -4.71 -32.62 -0.19
C GLU A 336 -4.92 -33.78 -1.16
N GLN A 337 -6.12 -34.38 -1.18
CA GLN A 337 -6.43 -35.51 -2.06
C GLN A 337 -6.41 -35.15 -3.56
N THR A 338 -6.67 -33.88 -3.88
CA THR A 338 -6.73 -33.38 -5.26
C THR A 338 -5.49 -32.57 -5.67
N GLU A 339 -4.44 -32.59 -4.84
CA GLU A 339 -3.16 -31.89 -5.05
C GLU A 339 -3.34 -30.38 -5.32
N LYS A 340 -4.30 -29.75 -4.63
CA LYS A 340 -4.53 -28.31 -4.66
C LYS A 340 -3.76 -27.61 -3.55
N PHE A 341 -3.48 -26.33 -3.72
CA PHE A 341 -2.78 -25.56 -2.71
C PHE A 341 -3.67 -25.35 -1.49
N LEU A 342 -3.14 -25.61 -0.32
CA LEU A 342 -3.80 -25.36 0.96
C LEU A 342 -3.01 -24.26 1.68
N VAL A 343 -3.63 -23.10 1.88
CA VAL A 343 -2.92 -21.90 2.35
C VAL A 343 -3.66 -21.20 3.49
N HIS A 344 -2.91 -20.64 4.43
CA HIS A 344 -3.46 -19.77 5.45
C HIS A 344 -3.92 -18.41 4.85
N PRO A 345 -4.99 -17.77 5.38
CA PRO A 345 -5.45 -16.43 4.97
C PRO A 345 -4.37 -15.34 4.85
N THR A 346 -3.28 -15.47 5.61
CA THR A 346 -2.14 -14.55 5.58
C THR A 346 -1.37 -14.60 4.26
N TRP A 347 -1.46 -15.68 3.47
CA TRP A 347 -0.91 -15.74 2.11
C TRP A 347 -1.55 -14.67 1.20
N LEU A 348 -2.88 -14.60 1.23
CA LEU A 348 -3.64 -13.65 0.43
C LEU A 348 -3.41 -12.20 0.92
N GLN A 349 -3.34 -12.01 2.24
CA GLN A 349 -2.98 -10.71 2.81
C GLN A 349 -1.57 -10.27 2.40
N ALA A 350 -0.59 -11.17 2.45
CA ALA A 350 0.77 -10.91 2.01
C ALA A 350 0.79 -10.55 0.52
N ALA A 351 0.07 -11.29 -0.32
CA ALA A 351 -0.03 -10.99 -1.74
C ALA A 351 -0.63 -9.60 -2.01
N TYR A 352 -1.66 -9.24 -1.24
CA TYR A 352 -2.32 -7.95 -1.33
C TYR A 352 -1.40 -6.76 -0.99
N PHE A 353 -0.65 -6.86 0.11
CA PHE A 353 0.23 -5.78 0.55
C PHE A 353 1.54 -5.72 -0.24
N THR A 354 2.00 -6.83 -0.81
CA THR A 354 3.27 -6.91 -1.54
C THR A 354 3.12 -6.79 -3.05
N PHE A 355 1.89 -6.83 -3.58
CA PHE A 355 1.59 -6.88 -5.02
C PHE A 355 2.28 -8.05 -5.74
N GLN A 356 2.45 -9.17 -5.04
CA GLN A 356 3.16 -10.34 -5.55
C GLN A 356 2.47 -11.61 -5.10
N ARG A 357 2.35 -12.61 -5.98
CA ARG A 357 1.98 -13.96 -5.56
C ARG A 357 3.14 -14.58 -4.82
N ASN A 358 3.07 -14.58 -3.49
CA ASN A 358 4.08 -15.23 -2.67
C ASN A 358 3.99 -16.76 -2.83
N PRO A 359 5.11 -17.49 -2.67
CA PRO A 359 5.08 -18.95 -2.65
C PRO A 359 4.13 -19.46 -1.57
N GLU A 360 3.27 -20.40 -1.95
CA GLU A 360 2.22 -20.97 -1.10
C GLU A 360 2.83 -21.67 0.13
N ASP A 361 3.96 -22.36 -0.05
CA ASP A 361 4.69 -23.09 1.01
C ASP A 361 5.15 -22.22 2.19
N ASN A 362 5.21 -20.89 2.02
CA ASN A 362 5.58 -19.96 3.09
C ASN A 362 4.42 -19.70 4.08
N PHE A 363 3.22 -20.20 3.79
CA PHE A 363 2.01 -19.96 4.56
C PHE A 363 1.29 -21.27 4.90
N PRO A 364 1.99 -22.24 5.54
CA PRO A 364 1.37 -23.48 5.94
C PRO A 364 0.31 -23.24 7.01
N ILE A 365 -0.66 -24.13 7.08
CA ILE A 365 -1.60 -24.19 8.20
C ILE A 365 -0.95 -25.11 9.25
N GLU A 366 -0.79 -24.61 10.47
CA GLU A 366 -0.20 -25.40 11.56
C GLU A 366 -1.29 -26.26 12.23
N LYS A 367 -0.94 -27.49 12.61
CA LYS A 367 -1.78 -28.31 13.49
C LYS A 367 -1.63 -27.78 14.92
N PHE A 368 -2.75 -27.39 15.53
CA PHE A 368 -2.78 -27.00 16.94
C PHE A 368 -2.66 -28.20 17.87
#